data_AF-A0A1E7DPJ6-F1
#
_entry.id   AF-A0A1E7DPJ6-F1
#
_cell.length_a   1.000
_cell.length_b   1.000
_cell.length_c   1.000
_cell.angle_alpha   90.00
_cell.angle_beta   90.00
_cell.angle_gamma   90.00
#
_symmetry.space_group_name_H-M   'P 1'
#
loop_
_entity.id
_entity.type
_entity.pdbx_description
1 polymer ?
#
loop_
_entity_poly.entity_id
_entity_poly.type
_entity_poly.pdbx_seq_one_letter_code
_entity_poly.pdbx_strand_id
1 'polypeptide(L)'
;MKFKKVLFSLAAVSLIGTSIQPLSADAARYSDVSYKYWAYKDIQFLSSHKIIGGYGDGSFRPGYTITRKDAAVMLKRVLDPIEPVIDDIEKTEAAQAQEDEAETPEVPGDIPEEPEEPEVPVDPDGILDMTEKSPGFEAVKSAVDAGLLSLKDGAFLPNESLTRDEMAKALAAAFVFKGTETSSFTDVPVEDPYYEAIDAIAYRNITTGYNDGTFRPLEKVTRAQFSAFLSRVFQQPLSYEVRANGQVMETVSTIEEAFVRAEQYTNGTIHPTSNKYKSFSQELASEDKTGIKSGVLMYNGMERKADFTPEFFNHYLSYTTPEGKEMSMFDTFIALGRTYDGGELVESPKNNANYADWQAYIDRTFSEKGLLQNLDKAAEAKGQKANVYISIPYPKHNGSFIDLNGRELANSVYSRYDIVNWYMRQVEKTWDQYNFSNITFKGYYWMNETVRVEDDGLLLSTISQKIHQQNKFLIYAPHATSTNFHNWKSYGFDAAFLQPNAFRFNVNNKVERLHKAFVNAQLYGTGITMEIDSYGLAQASEGVETFTLYTDFAKRYGLDEKGMIFYQGVNMVERMATYDSPIFQTWHRQLTSTFFSE
;
A
#
# COMPACT_ATOMS: atom_id res chain seq x y z
N MET A 1 -14.91 79.83 12.60
CA MET A 1 -14.46 79.12 13.81
C MET A 1 -13.91 77.76 13.37
N LYS A 2 -12.69 77.44 13.78
CA LYS A 2 -11.86 76.30 13.33
C LYS A 2 -12.54 74.95 13.61
N PHE A 3 -12.52 74.00 12.67
CA PHE A 3 -12.37 72.59 13.02
C PHE A 3 -11.40 71.87 12.08
N LYS A 4 -10.46 71.19 12.72
CA LYS A 4 -9.24 70.57 12.20
C LYS A 4 -9.55 69.25 11.49
N LYS A 5 -8.71 68.94 10.50
CA LYS A 5 -8.51 67.59 9.94
C LYS A 5 -8.29 66.57 11.06
N VAL A 6 -8.99 65.45 11.00
CA VAL A 6 -8.64 64.22 11.73
C VAL A 6 -8.48 63.12 10.69
N LEU A 7 -7.25 62.62 10.57
CA LEU A 7 -6.90 61.39 9.88
C LEU A 7 -7.67 60.23 10.50
N PHE A 8 -8.38 59.46 9.69
CA PHE A 8 -8.73 58.09 10.07
C PHE A 8 -7.58 57.18 9.65
N SER A 9 -6.76 56.83 10.64
CA SER A 9 -5.92 55.64 10.62
C SER A 9 -6.82 54.41 10.49
N LEU A 10 -6.81 53.75 9.32
CA LEU A 10 -7.27 52.37 9.21
C LEU A 10 -6.27 51.50 9.98
N ALA A 11 -6.68 51.09 11.18
CA ALA A 11 -6.04 49.96 11.84
C ALA A 11 -6.31 48.72 10.98
N ALA A 12 -5.25 48.14 10.43
CA ALA A 12 -5.28 46.82 9.86
C ALA A 12 -5.69 45.83 10.96
N VAL A 13 -6.93 45.38 10.94
CA VAL A 13 -7.35 44.19 11.68
C VAL A 13 -6.71 43.02 10.94
N SER A 14 -5.52 42.63 11.40
CA SER A 14 -4.92 41.37 11.04
C SER A 14 -5.87 40.28 11.52
N LEU A 15 -6.68 39.73 10.60
CA LEU A 15 -7.32 38.43 10.82
C LEU A 15 -6.17 37.46 11.04
N ILE A 16 -5.94 37.10 12.30
CA ILE A 16 -5.21 35.89 12.66
C ILE A 16 -6.09 34.77 12.15
N GLY A 17 -5.86 34.38 10.89
CA GLY A 17 -6.31 33.11 10.38
C GLY A 17 -5.69 32.07 11.28
N THR A 18 -6.49 31.48 12.16
CA THR A 18 -6.17 30.22 12.80
C THR A 18 -6.03 29.22 11.67
N SER A 19 -4.79 29.07 11.18
CA SER A 19 -4.39 27.91 10.44
C SER A 19 -4.80 26.72 11.30
N ILE A 20 -5.77 25.95 10.82
CA ILE A 20 -5.93 24.58 11.27
C ILE A 20 -4.63 23.90 10.85
N GLN A 21 -3.65 23.91 11.74
CA GLN A 21 -2.48 23.07 11.58
C GLN A 21 -3.01 21.64 11.53
N PRO A 22 -2.58 20.81 10.58
CA PRO A 22 -2.80 19.39 10.73
C PRO A 22 -2.19 19.01 12.08
N LEU A 23 -2.93 18.26 12.91
CA LEU A 23 -2.40 17.66 14.12
C LEU A 23 -1.09 16.96 13.75
N SER A 24 0.03 17.58 14.11
CA SER A 24 1.35 17.00 13.92
C SER A 24 1.40 15.77 14.81
N ALA A 25 1.49 14.60 14.19
CA ALA A 25 1.80 13.36 14.87
C ALA A 25 3.14 13.53 15.60
N ASP A 26 3.10 13.70 16.92
CA ASP A 26 4.26 13.55 17.81
C ASP A 26 4.63 12.07 17.85
N ALA A 27 5.17 11.56 16.75
CA ALA A 27 5.80 10.26 16.71
C ALA A 27 7.14 10.39 17.47
N ALA A 28 7.27 9.68 18.58
CA ALA A 28 8.41 9.80 19.48
C ALA A 28 9.73 9.58 18.71
N ARG A 29 10.53 10.64 18.55
CA ARG A 29 11.87 10.55 17.98
C ARG A 29 12.83 10.12 19.09
N TYR A 30 13.35 8.90 18.98
CA TYR A 30 14.32 8.37 19.91
C TYR A 30 15.74 8.77 19.52
N SER A 31 16.56 9.15 20.49
CA SER A 31 17.93 9.65 20.26
C SER A 31 18.88 8.61 19.67
N ASP A 32 18.57 7.32 19.85
CA ASP A 32 19.38 6.16 19.45
C ASP A 32 18.75 5.35 18.30
N VAL A 33 17.69 5.85 17.66
CA VAL A 33 17.06 5.22 16.49
C VAL A 33 17.08 6.19 15.31
N SER A 34 18.09 6.03 14.45
CA SER A 34 18.17 6.77 13.18
C SER A 34 17.00 6.43 12.24
N TYR A 35 16.59 7.37 11.40
CA TYR A 35 15.59 7.13 10.34
C TYR A 35 16.01 6.04 9.33
N LYS A 36 17.33 5.75 9.24
CA LYS A 36 17.89 4.65 8.44
C LYS A 36 17.96 3.32 9.19
N TYR A 37 17.63 3.30 10.49
CA TYR A 37 17.63 2.07 11.25
C TYR A 37 16.58 1.11 10.69
N TRP A 38 16.92 -0.18 10.56
CA TRP A 38 16.10 -1.14 9.84
C TRP A 38 14.68 -1.28 10.40
N ALA A 39 14.51 -1.13 11.72
CA ALA A 39 13.22 -1.19 12.41
C ALA A 39 12.58 0.19 12.65
N TYR A 40 13.13 1.28 12.09
CA TYR A 40 12.67 2.64 12.39
C TYR A 40 11.17 2.80 12.16
N LYS A 41 10.65 2.35 11.01
CA LYS A 41 9.23 2.46 10.67
C LYS A 41 8.33 1.68 11.63
N ASP A 42 8.74 0.46 12.00
CA ASP A 42 8.00 -0.39 12.93
C ASP A 42 7.97 0.20 14.36
N ILE A 43 9.11 0.71 14.81
CA ILE A 43 9.25 1.38 16.11
C ILE A 43 8.37 2.63 16.15
N GLN A 44 8.42 3.46 15.10
CA GLN A 44 7.59 4.66 14.98
C GLN A 44 6.10 4.31 14.97
N PHE A 45 5.71 3.29 14.21
CA PHE A 45 4.33 2.81 14.14
C PHE A 45 3.80 2.36 15.51
N LEU A 46 4.53 1.50 16.21
CA LEU A 46 4.08 1.05 17.54
C LEU A 46 4.09 2.18 18.58
N SER A 47 5.04 3.12 18.45
CA SER A 47 5.12 4.28 19.36
C SER A 47 3.97 5.27 19.13
N SER A 48 3.61 5.54 17.87
CA SER A 48 2.47 6.42 17.55
C SER A 48 1.14 5.86 18.03
N HIS A 49 1.04 4.53 18.18
CA HIS A 49 -0.13 3.84 18.72
C HIS A 49 -0.03 3.57 20.23
N LYS A 50 0.98 4.14 20.92
CA LYS A 50 1.21 3.98 22.36
C LYS A 50 1.39 2.51 22.81
N ILE A 51 1.75 1.62 21.89
CA ILE A 51 2.02 0.20 22.18
C ILE A 51 3.38 0.06 22.88
N ILE A 52 4.36 0.85 22.45
CA ILE A 52 5.72 0.90 23.04
C ILE A 52 6.15 2.35 23.26
N GLY A 53 6.98 2.56 24.28
CA GLY A 53 7.62 3.85 24.56
C GLY A 53 9.13 3.70 24.74
N GLY A 54 9.81 4.83 24.75
CA GLY A 54 11.23 4.93 25.11
C GLY A 54 11.44 5.04 26.63
N TYR A 55 12.70 5.19 27.01
CA TYR A 55 13.12 5.42 28.38
C TYR A 55 13.12 6.92 28.69
N GLY A 56 13.17 7.27 29.99
CA GLY A 56 13.15 8.67 30.44
C GLY A 56 14.34 9.52 29.97
N ASP A 57 15.38 8.89 29.43
CA ASP A 57 16.55 9.54 28.81
C ASP A 57 16.36 9.86 27.31
N GLY A 58 15.20 9.56 26.74
CA GLY A 58 14.90 9.77 25.32
C GLY A 58 15.40 8.64 24.39
N SER A 59 16.00 7.58 24.94
CA SER A 59 16.43 6.41 24.17
C SER A 59 15.32 5.37 23.99
N PHE A 60 15.43 4.53 22.96
CA PHE A 60 14.58 3.36 22.75
C PHE A 60 15.27 2.04 23.15
N ARG A 61 16.60 2.02 23.09
CA ARG A 61 17.49 0.88 23.33
C ARG A 61 17.19 -0.30 22.41
N PRO A 62 17.28 -0.14 21.08
CA PRO A 62 16.81 -1.12 20.11
C PRO A 62 17.51 -2.49 20.20
N GLY A 63 18.80 -2.49 20.60
CA GLY A 63 19.60 -3.72 20.72
C GLY A 63 19.46 -4.46 22.05
N TYR A 64 18.75 -3.90 23.04
CA TYR A 64 18.55 -4.56 24.33
C TYR A 64 17.51 -5.67 24.16
N THR A 65 17.68 -6.78 24.87
CA THR A 65 16.68 -7.86 24.86
C THR A 65 15.39 -7.40 25.53
N ILE A 66 14.25 -7.82 24.99
CA ILE A 66 12.94 -7.52 25.58
C ILE A 66 12.68 -8.47 26.76
N THR A 67 12.16 -7.94 27.85
CA THR A 67 11.75 -8.75 29.00
C THR A 67 10.40 -9.42 28.74
N ARG A 68 10.15 -10.57 29.37
CA ARG A 68 8.86 -11.28 29.29
C ARG A 68 7.69 -10.41 29.72
N LYS A 69 7.87 -9.59 30.78
CA LYS A 69 6.86 -8.62 31.24
C LYS A 69 6.59 -7.54 30.20
N ASP A 70 7.63 -6.94 29.61
CA ASP A 70 7.42 -5.89 28.62
C ASP A 70 6.72 -6.43 27.36
N ALA A 71 7.03 -7.66 26.95
CA ALA A 71 6.31 -8.36 25.89
C ALA A 71 4.82 -8.57 26.24
N ALA A 72 4.52 -9.01 27.46
CA ALA A 72 3.13 -9.16 27.94
C ALA A 72 2.37 -7.82 27.91
N VAL A 73 3.00 -6.73 28.37
CA VAL A 73 2.42 -5.37 28.31
C VAL A 73 2.13 -4.94 26.89
N MET A 74 3.06 -5.17 25.95
CA MET A 74 2.86 -4.86 24.54
C MET A 74 1.73 -5.69 23.93
N LEU A 75 1.63 -6.99 24.24
CA LEU A 75 0.56 -7.87 23.78
C LEU A 75 -0.81 -7.47 24.36
N LYS A 76 -0.89 -7.10 25.65
CA LYS A 76 -2.13 -6.62 26.27
C LYS A 76 -2.65 -5.37 25.56
N ARG A 77 -1.81 -4.34 25.41
CA ARG A 77 -2.15 -3.07 24.72
C ARG A 77 -2.73 -3.27 23.33
N VAL A 78 -2.30 -4.36 22.72
CA VAL A 78 -2.64 -4.77 21.39
C VAL A 78 -3.98 -5.49 21.32
N LEU A 79 -4.24 -6.39 22.27
CA LEU A 79 -5.37 -7.32 22.27
C LEU A 79 -6.61 -6.75 22.98
N ASP A 80 -6.46 -5.77 23.87
CA ASP A 80 -7.57 -5.18 24.60
C ASP A 80 -8.62 -4.58 23.63
N PRO A 81 -9.90 -5.03 23.68
CA PRO A 81 -10.97 -4.59 22.78
C PRO A 81 -11.31 -3.09 22.94
N ILE A 82 -11.82 -2.52 21.84
CA ILE A 82 -12.28 -1.13 21.71
C ILE A 82 -13.60 -0.96 22.49
N GLU A 83 -13.61 -0.14 23.53
CA GLU A 83 -14.83 0.60 23.87
C GLU A 83 -14.92 1.83 22.95
N PRO A 84 -16.11 2.16 22.39
CA PRO A 84 -16.32 3.45 21.79
C PRO A 84 -16.18 4.51 22.90
N VAL A 85 -15.22 5.42 22.75
CA VAL A 85 -15.12 6.59 23.62
C VAL A 85 -16.34 7.46 23.34
N ILE A 86 -17.39 7.30 24.15
CA ILE A 86 -18.31 8.39 24.43
C ILE A 86 -17.57 9.25 25.46
N ASP A 87 -17.19 10.46 25.07
CA ASP A 87 -16.58 11.44 25.96
C ASP A 87 -17.54 11.76 27.12
N ASP A 88 -17.38 11.09 28.25
CA ASP A 88 -17.83 11.63 29.54
C ASP A 88 -16.64 12.37 30.16
N ILE A 89 -16.50 13.63 29.74
CA ILE A 89 -15.83 14.65 30.53
C ILE A 89 -16.67 14.84 31.79
N GLU A 90 -16.22 14.26 32.90
CA GLU A 90 -16.18 14.86 34.24
C GLU A 90 -15.97 13.78 35.30
N LYS A 91 -14.74 13.69 35.83
CA LYS A 91 -14.44 13.64 37.28
C LYS A 91 -12.95 13.45 37.49
N THR A 92 -12.22 14.55 37.54
CA THR A 92 -10.89 14.59 38.16
C THR A 92 -10.71 15.93 38.88
N GLU A 93 -11.44 16.13 39.97
CA GLU A 93 -11.16 17.22 40.94
C GLU A 93 -11.45 16.81 42.41
N ALA A 94 -11.21 15.54 42.79
CA ALA A 94 -11.36 15.15 44.19
C ALA A 94 -10.33 14.11 44.63
N ALA A 95 -9.03 14.44 44.53
CA ALA A 95 -7.98 13.68 45.23
C ALA A 95 -6.70 14.51 45.43
N GLN A 96 -6.82 15.79 45.82
CA GLN A 96 -5.71 16.55 46.38
C GLN A 96 -6.23 17.47 47.50
N ALA A 97 -6.25 16.94 48.73
CA ALA A 97 -6.22 17.73 49.96
C ALA A 97 -5.86 16.85 51.16
N GLN A 98 -4.98 17.38 52.01
CA GLN A 98 -4.59 16.99 53.39
C GLN A 98 -3.48 15.93 53.51
N GLU A 99 -2.20 16.28 53.69
CA GLU A 99 -1.47 17.04 54.75
C GLU A 99 -1.03 16.19 55.96
N ASP A 100 0.31 16.09 56.07
CA ASP A 100 1.22 16.13 57.23
C ASP A 100 0.71 15.88 58.66
N GLU A 101 1.44 15.00 59.38
CA GLU A 101 2.05 15.37 60.68
C GLU A 101 3.14 14.36 61.10
N ALA A 102 4.16 14.85 61.81
CA ALA A 102 5.35 14.14 62.26
C ALA A 102 5.50 14.27 63.79
N GLU A 103 5.98 13.21 64.47
CA GLU A 103 6.66 13.31 65.78
C GLU A 103 7.60 12.10 66.01
N THR A 104 8.66 12.31 66.80
CA THR A 104 9.80 11.39 67.10
C THR A 104 10.05 11.39 68.63
N PRO A 105 11.06 10.68 69.22
CA PRO A 105 11.18 9.22 69.44
C PRO A 105 11.54 8.86 70.92
N GLU A 106 11.37 7.61 71.38
CA GLU A 106 12.12 7.05 72.55
C GLU A 106 12.35 5.51 72.45
N VAL A 107 13.46 5.03 73.04
CA VAL A 107 14.11 3.69 73.02
C VAL A 107 14.70 3.46 74.45
N PRO A 108 15.11 2.27 75.00
CA PRO A 108 15.13 0.86 74.54
C PRO A 108 14.60 -0.20 75.54
N GLY A 109 14.54 -1.48 75.10
CA GLY A 109 14.52 -2.66 75.98
C GLY A 109 14.75 -4.02 75.27
N ASP A 110 16.01 -4.32 74.95
CA ASP A 110 16.75 -5.61 74.95
C ASP A 110 16.24 -6.97 74.38
N ILE A 111 16.95 -7.39 73.30
CA ILE A 111 17.54 -8.69 72.84
C ILE A 111 16.66 -9.93 72.47
N PRO A 112 17.13 -10.85 71.59
CA PRO A 112 16.66 -10.99 70.21
C PRO A 112 16.06 -12.39 69.89
N GLU A 113 15.05 -12.46 69.04
CA GLU A 113 14.71 -13.71 68.33
C GLU A 113 15.18 -13.61 66.88
N GLU A 114 15.72 -14.73 66.38
CA GLU A 114 16.22 -14.93 65.02
C GLU A 114 15.20 -14.44 63.97
N PRO A 115 15.65 -13.88 62.82
CA PRO A 115 14.70 -13.56 61.77
C PRO A 115 14.22 -14.88 61.16
N GLU A 116 12.96 -15.23 61.45
CA GLU A 116 12.19 -16.11 60.58
C GLU A 116 12.21 -15.51 59.17
N GLU A 117 12.60 -16.33 58.19
CA GLU A 117 12.51 -15.99 56.78
C GLU A 117 11.08 -15.51 56.49
N PRO A 118 10.88 -14.42 55.73
CA PRO A 118 9.53 -13.98 55.43
C PRO A 118 8.84 -15.09 54.64
N GLU A 119 7.83 -15.72 55.25
CA GLU A 119 6.92 -16.60 54.56
C GLU A 119 6.34 -15.84 53.37
N VAL A 120 6.66 -16.32 52.17
CA VAL A 120 6.10 -15.83 50.92
C VAL A 120 4.58 -15.92 51.06
N PRO A 121 3.82 -14.81 50.99
CA PRO A 121 2.38 -14.93 50.97
C PRO A 121 2.01 -15.59 49.65
N VAL A 122 1.71 -16.88 49.71
CA VAL A 122 1.16 -17.65 48.58
C VAL A 122 -0.25 -17.12 48.36
N ASP A 123 -0.37 -16.21 47.39
CA ASP A 123 -1.66 -15.81 46.85
C ASP A 123 -2.30 -17.03 46.17
N PRO A 124 -3.52 -17.46 46.55
CA PRO A 124 -4.17 -18.63 45.97
C PRO A 124 -4.49 -18.53 44.47
N ASP A 125 -4.34 -17.35 43.82
CA ASP A 125 -4.80 -17.09 42.45
C ASP A 125 -3.72 -16.77 41.38
N GLY A 126 -2.49 -17.24 41.56
CA GLY A 126 -1.61 -17.55 40.42
C GLY A 126 -0.54 -16.51 40.03
N ILE A 127 0.64 -17.06 39.72
CA ILE A 127 1.96 -16.45 39.41
C ILE A 127 2.83 -16.16 40.66
N LEU A 128 3.74 -17.08 40.99
CA LEU A 128 4.52 -17.10 42.25
C LEU A 128 5.44 -15.91 42.50
N ASP A 129 5.88 -15.20 41.45
CA ASP A 129 6.89 -14.13 41.54
C ASP A 129 6.34 -12.73 41.23
N MET A 130 5.01 -12.58 41.23
CA MET A 130 4.33 -11.30 41.05
C MET A 130 3.06 -11.23 41.90
N THR A 131 2.59 -10.02 42.20
CA THR A 131 1.33 -9.74 42.91
C THR A 131 0.52 -8.69 42.16
N GLU A 132 -0.75 -8.48 42.50
CA GLU A 132 -1.59 -7.43 41.90
C GLU A 132 -0.97 -6.01 41.94
N LYS A 133 -0.11 -5.74 42.93
CA LYS A 133 0.62 -4.46 43.07
C LYS A 133 1.88 -4.39 42.21
N SER A 134 2.36 -5.50 41.66
CA SER A 134 3.54 -5.55 40.82
C SER A 134 3.30 -4.80 39.50
N PRO A 135 4.21 -3.92 39.05
CA PRO A 135 4.06 -3.23 37.77
C PRO A 135 3.88 -4.22 36.61
N GLY A 136 2.81 -4.04 35.83
CA GLY A 136 2.49 -4.89 34.69
C GLY A 136 1.85 -6.24 35.04
N PHE A 137 1.50 -6.50 36.31
CA PHE A 137 0.84 -7.75 36.73
C PHE A 137 -0.39 -8.07 35.91
N GLU A 138 -1.28 -7.10 35.70
CA GLU A 138 -2.50 -7.31 34.92
C GLU A 138 -2.21 -7.82 33.51
N ALA A 139 -1.21 -7.26 32.83
CA ALA A 139 -0.80 -7.70 31.49
C ALA A 139 -0.18 -9.09 31.49
N VAL A 140 0.63 -9.38 32.51
CA VAL A 140 1.21 -10.71 32.70
C VAL A 140 0.11 -11.74 32.94
N LYS A 141 -0.81 -11.47 33.85
CA LYS A 141 -1.98 -12.31 34.13
C LYS A 141 -2.81 -12.54 32.87
N SER A 142 -3.17 -11.47 32.14
CA SER A 142 -3.89 -11.60 30.86
C SER A 142 -3.14 -12.47 29.85
N ALA A 143 -1.82 -12.31 29.72
CA ALA A 143 -1.01 -13.10 28.78
C ALA A 143 -0.92 -14.57 29.19
N VAL A 144 -0.89 -14.88 30.49
CA VAL A 144 -0.86 -16.26 31.02
C VAL A 144 -2.23 -16.92 30.89
N ASP A 145 -3.30 -16.24 31.30
CA ASP A 145 -4.68 -16.73 31.24
C ASP A 145 -5.10 -17.02 29.79
N ALA A 146 -4.65 -16.20 28.84
CA ALA A 146 -4.87 -16.41 27.40
C ALA A 146 -3.87 -17.39 26.74
N GLY A 147 -2.94 -17.97 27.51
CA GLY A 147 -1.96 -18.95 27.02
C GLY A 147 -0.88 -18.39 26.09
N LEU A 148 -0.74 -17.06 26.01
CA LEU A 148 0.24 -16.37 25.16
C LEU A 148 1.66 -16.57 25.67
N LEU A 149 1.83 -16.48 26.98
CA LEU A 149 3.09 -16.71 27.67
C LEU A 149 2.89 -17.72 28.80
N SER A 150 3.88 -18.55 29.06
CA SER A 150 3.76 -19.68 29.99
C SER A 150 4.57 -19.48 31.25
N LEU A 151 4.07 -20.00 32.38
CA LEU A 151 4.82 -20.06 33.63
C LEU A 151 5.91 -21.15 33.57
N LYS A 152 7.00 -20.95 34.31
CA LYS A 152 8.06 -21.93 34.57
C LYS A 152 8.03 -22.26 36.05
N ASP A 153 7.63 -23.49 36.39
CA ASP A 153 7.48 -23.95 37.78
C ASP A 153 6.64 -23.01 38.65
N GLY A 154 5.56 -22.44 38.08
CA GLY A 154 4.65 -21.50 38.74
C GLY A 154 5.09 -20.04 38.74
N ALA A 155 6.32 -19.72 38.34
CA ALA A 155 6.83 -18.35 38.21
C ALA A 155 6.73 -17.82 36.77
N PHE A 156 6.50 -16.52 36.58
CA PHE A 156 6.48 -15.88 35.26
C PHE A 156 7.85 -15.39 34.80
N LEU A 157 8.74 -15.02 35.74
CA LEU A 157 10.09 -14.49 35.51
C LEU A 157 10.06 -13.18 34.71
N PRO A 158 9.48 -12.09 35.27
CA PRO A 158 9.14 -10.88 34.52
C PRO A 158 10.34 -10.15 33.90
N ASN A 159 11.52 -10.27 34.50
CA ASN A 159 12.75 -9.61 34.05
C ASN A 159 13.61 -10.49 33.14
N GLU A 160 13.26 -11.77 32.95
CA GLU A 160 13.98 -12.62 32.00
C GLU A 160 13.74 -12.16 30.57
N SER A 161 14.75 -12.37 29.72
CA SER A 161 14.65 -12.08 28.29
C SER A 161 13.81 -13.14 27.58
N LEU A 162 12.86 -12.67 26.77
CA LEU A 162 12.00 -13.50 25.92
C LEU A 162 12.83 -14.21 24.85
N THR A 163 12.60 -15.51 24.65
CA THR A 163 13.18 -16.28 23.54
C THR A 163 12.32 -16.18 22.27
N ARG A 164 12.89 -16.54 21.12
CA ARG A 164 12.21 -16.45 19.81
C ARG A 164 11.06 -17.44 19.68
N ASP A 165 11.16 -18.62 20.28
CA ASP A 165 10.07 -19.60 20.36
C ASP A 165 8.91 -19.15 21.26
N GLU A 166 9.19 -18.60 22.44
CA GLU A 166 8.21 -17.97 23.33
C GLU A 166 7.48 -16.81 22.62
N MET A 167 8.24 -15.98 21.88
CA MET A 167 7.66 -14.93 21.04
C MET A 167 6.77 -15.51 19.92
N ALA A 168 7.22 -16.55 19.22
CA ALA A 168 6.44 -17.17 18.13
C ALA A 168 5.12 -17.72 18.65
N LYS A 169 5.16 -18.45 19.78
CA LYS A 169 3.95 -18.93 20.48
C LYS A 169 3.02 -17.78 20.85
N ALA A 170 3.57 -16.75 21.48
CA ALA A 170 2.76 -15.62 21.93
C ALA A 170 2.04 -14.93 20.77
N LEU A 171 2.74 -14.68 19.66
CA LEU A 171 2.15 -14.07 18.47
C LEU A 171 1.15 -15.01 17.78
N ALA A 172 1.49 -16.30 17.61
CA ALA A 172 0.58 -17.24 16.96
C ALA A 172 -0.72 -17.41 17.76
N ALA A 173 -0.63 -17.54 19.09
CA ALA A 173 -1.79 -17.66 19.97
C ALA A 173 -2.62 -16.37 20.02
N ALA A 174 -1.95 -15.21 20.15
CA ALA A 174 -2.62 -13.91 20.27
C ALA A 174 -3.55 -13.59 19.10
N PHE A 175 -3.17 -14.02 17.90
CA PHE A 175 -3.91 -13.74 16.67
C PHE A 175 -4.52 -14.98 16.02
N VAL A 176 -4.53 -16.10 16.75
CA VAL A 176 -5.11 -17.39 16.31
C VAL A 176 -4.56 -17.81 14.94
N PHE A 177 -3.26 -17.61 14.74
CA PHE A 177 -2.62 -17.95 13.48
C PHE A 177 -2.46 -19.45 13.33
N LYS A 178 -2.75 -19.92 12.12
CA LYS A 178 -2.50 -21.29 11.68
C LYS A 178 -1.46 -21.27 10.58
N GLY A 179 -0.54 -22.21 10.66
CA GLY A 179 0.44 -22.47 9.62
C GLY A 179 -0.05 -23.51 8.61
N THR A 180 0.86 -23.95 7.75
CA THR A 180 0.65 -25.01 6.75
C THR A 180 1.48 -26.26 7.05
N GLU A 181 2.23 -26.26 8.15
CA GLU A 181 3.17 -27.30 8.56
C GLU A 181 4.28 -27.54 7.52
N THR A 182 4.72 -26.49 6.83
CA THR A 182 5.70 -26.57 5.72
C THR A 182 6.97 -25.76 5.94
N SER A 183 7.17 -25.17 7.12
CA SER A 183 8.35 -24.37 7.42
C SER A 183 9.63 -25.20 7.25
N SER A 184 10.64 -24.59 6.62
CA SER A 184 11.87 -25.27 6.22
C SER A 184 13.08 -24.92 7.10
N PHE A 185 12.83 -24.42 8.32
CA PHE A 185 13.91 -24.05 9.23
C PHE A 185 14.69 -25.28 9.67
N THR A 186 16.00 -25.26 9.44
CA THR A 186 16.86 -26.45 9.65
C THR A 186 17.05 -26.84 11.11
N ASP A 187 16.77 -25.92 12.02
CA ASP A 187 16.90 -26.06 13.48
C ASP A 187 15.54 -26.12 14.21
N VAL A 188 14.42 -26.30 13.49
CA VAL A 188 13.09 -26.47 14.07
C VAL A 188 12.45 -27.73 13.47
N PRO A 189 12.70 -28.92 14.06
CA PRO A 189 12.06 -30.16 13.60
C PRO A 189 10.53 -30.13 13.84
N VAL A 190 9.77 -30.96 13.12
CA VAL A 190 8.30 -31.03 13.24
C VAL A 190 7.86 -31.44 14.66
N GLU A 191 8.72 -32.17 15.37
CA GLU A 191 8.51 -32.60 16.76
C GLU A 191 8.81 -31.49 17.79
N ASP A 192 9.33 -30.33 17.38
CA ASP A 192 9.55 -29.19 18.28
C ASP A 192 8.20 -28.71 18.83
N PRO A 193 8.06 -28.52 20.16
CA PRO A 193 6.80 -28.07 20.77
C PRO A 193 6.31 -26.70 20.28
N TYR A 194 7.18 -25.92 19.63
CA TYR A 194 6.87 -24.63 19.04
C TYR A 194 6.77 -24.67 17.51
N TYR A 195 6.93 -25.83 16.87
CA TYR A 195 6.90 -25.96 15.41
C TYR A 195 5.67 -25.30 14.78
N GLU A 196 4.47 -25.64 15.26
CA GLU A 196 3.22 -25.09 14.73
C GLU A 196 3.16 -23.55 14.83
N ALA A 197 3.61 -23.00 15.96
CA ALA A 197 3.61 -21.55 16.17
C ALA A 197 4.63 -20.84 15.28
N ILE A 198 5.82 -21.42 15.14
CA ILE A 198 6.90 -20.91 14.28
C ILE A 198 6.47 -20.98 12.82
N ASP A 199 5.87 -22.10 12.40
CA ASP A 199 5.32 -22.28 11.07
C ASP A 199 4.20 -21.28 10.77
N ALA A 200 3.28 -21.03 11.72
CA ALA A 200 2.20 -20.06 11.57
C ALA A 200 2.70 -18.62 11.33
N ILE A 201 3.73 -18.18 12.06
CA ILE A 201 4.30 -16.84 11.85
C ILE A 201 5.18 -16.77 10.58
N ALA A 202 5.79 -17.89 10.17
CA ALA A 202 6.57 -17.96 8.93
C ALA A 202 5.65 -17.90 7.71
N TYR A 203 4.56 -18.66 7.72
CA TYR A 203 3.55 -18.70 6.66
C TYR A 203 2.98 -17.30 6.35
N ARG A 204 2.78 -16.48 7.38
CA ARG A 204 2.29 -15.09 7.26
C ARG A 204 3.37 -14.06 6.93
N ASN A 205 4.60 -14.49 6.62
CA ASN A 205 5.76 -13.63 6.37
C ASN A 205 6.06 -12.66 7.54
N ILE A 206 5.70 -13.02 8.77
CA ILE A 206 6.09 -12.26 9.97
C ILE A 206 7.58 -12.48 10.24
N THR A 207 8.07 -13.70 9.98
CA THR A 207 9.48 -14.11 10.02
C THR A 207 9.92 -14.80 8.74
N THR A 208 11.17 -14.60 8.34
CA THR A 208 11.84 -15.36 7.25
C THR A 208 12.99 -16.21 7.77
N GLY A 209 13.23 -16.22 9.08
CA GLY A 209 14.45 -16.78 9.68
C GLY A 209 15.72 -16.02 9.28
N TYR A 210 16.85 -16.70 9.40
CA TYR A 210 18.17 -16.20 9.06
C TYR A 210 18.62 -16.71 7.69
N ASN A 211 19.60 -16.04 7.09
CA ASN A 211 20.12 -16.38 5.75
C ASN A 211 20.74 -17.79 5.66
N ASP A 212 21.09 -18.40 6.79
CA ASP A 212 21.59 -19.78 6.91
C ASP A 212 20.47 -20.83 6.96
N GLY A 213 19.20 -20.41 6.84
CA GLY A 213 18.03 -21.28 6.89
C GLY A 213 17.58 -21.65 8.31
N THR A 214 18.11 -20.99 9.35
CA THR A 214 17.72 -21.25 10.74
C THR A 214 16.64 -20.28 11.25
N PHE A 215 15.87 -20.68 12.25
CA PHE A 215 14.96 -19.83 13.03
C PHE A 215 15.59 -19.33 14.32
N ARG A 216 16.45 -20.15 14.95
CA ARG A 216 17.12 -19.94 16.25
C ARG A 216 16.15 -19.77 17.42
N PRO A 217 15.38 -20.82 17.77
CA PRO A 217 14.27 -20.72 18.74
C PRO A 217 14.69 -20.20 20.12
N LEU A 218 15.87 -20.60 20.62
CA LEU A 218 16.35 -20.25 21.95
C LEU A 218 17.09 -18.90 22.03
N GLU A 219 17.35 -18.23 20.90
CA GLU A 219 17.97 -16.90 20.93
C GLU A 219 17.04 -15.86 21.57
N LYS A 220 17.63 -14.91 22.28
CA LYS A 220 16.88 -13.83 22.93
C LYS A 220 16.46 -12.77 21.91
N VAL A 221 15.23 -12.29 22.05
CA VAL A 221 14.65 -11.29 21.14
C VAL A 221 15.03 -9.89 21.61
N THR A 222 15.58 -9.07 20.71
CA THR A 222 15.81 -7.64 20.96
C THR A 222 14.51 -6.83 20.91
N ARG A 223 14.47 -5.69 21.59
CA ARG A 223 13.34 -4.74 21.55
C ARG A 223 12.99 -4.33 20.12
N ALA A 224 13.98 -4.11 19.26
CA ALA A 224 13.77 -3.83 17.84
C ALA A 224 13.17 -5.02 17.08
N GLN A 225 13.67 -6.24 17.31
CA GLN A 225 13.11 -7.46 16.70
C GLN A 225 11.65 -7.67 17.09
N PHE A 226 11.33 -7.63 18.38
CA PHE A 226 9.96 -7.79 18.86
C PHE A 226 9.03 -6.71 18.28
N SER A 227 9.49 -5.46 18.22
CA SER A 227 8.74 -4.36 17.61
C SER A 227 8.45 -4.60 16.13
N ALA A 228 9.43 -5.09 15.37
CA ALA A 228 9.25 -5.40 13.96
C ALA A 228 8.25 -6.55 13.74
N PHE A 229 8.34 -7.63 14.53
CA PHE A 229 7.39 -8.73 14.44
C PHE A 229 5.97 -8.28 14.77
N LEU A 230 5.80 -7.58 15.89
CA LEU A 230 4.50 -7.13 16.36
C LEU A 230 3.87 -6.08 15.41
N SER A 231 4.67 -5.16 14.87
CA SER A 231 4.25 -4.19 13.86
C SER A 231 3.73 -4.84 12.58
N ARG A 232 4.42 -5.89 12.07
CA ARG A 232 3.98 -6.63 10.88
C ARG A 232 2.63 -7.28 11.09
N VAL A 233 2.39 -7.83 12.28
CA VAL A 233 1.11 -8.47 12.60
C VAL A 233 -0.05 -7.48 12.51
N PHE A 234 0.06 -6.27 13.06
CA PHE A 234 -1.04 -5.28 12.99
C PHE A 234 -1.34 -4.75 11.62
N GLN A 235 -0.32 -4.72 10.77
CA GLN A 235 -0.46 -4.18 9.44
C GLN A 235 -1.06 -5.20 8.46
N GLN A 236 -1.32 -6.43 8.89
CA GLN A 236 -2.00 -7.47 8.11
C GLN A 236 -3.47 -7.65 8.53
N PRO A 237 -4.35 -8.13 7.63
CA PRO A 237 -5.68 -8.57 8.00
C PRO A 237 -5.61 -9.73 8.97
N LEU A 238 -6.46 -9.69 9.99
CA LEU A 238 -6.61 -10.80 10.94
C LEU A 238 -7.48 -11.92 10.37
N SER A 239 -8.45 -11.56 9.53
CA SER A 239 -9.33 -12.49 8.85
C SER A 239 -9.79 -11.93 7.50
N TYR A 240 -10.53 -12.75 6.77
CA TYR A 240 -11.13 -12.42 5.50
C TYR A 240 -12.60 -12.84 5.52
N GLU A 241 -13.48 -11.92 5.16
CA GLU A 241 -14.88 -12.19 4.91
C GLU A 241 -15.05 -12.71 3.49
N VAL A 242 -15.63 -13.90 3.38
CA VAL A 242 -16.10 -14.46 2.11
C VAL A 242 -17.55 -14.02 1.96
N ARG A 243 -17.82 -13.26 0.90
CA ARG A 243 -19.14 -12.70 0.64
C ARG A 243 -19.73 -13.24 -0.66
N ALA A 244 -21.03 -13.45 -0.71
CA ALA A 244 -21.77 -13.79 -1.93
C ALA A 244 -22.95 -12.83 -2.09
N ASN A 245 -23.07 -12.19 -3.25
CA ASN A 245 -24.10 -11.16 -3.52
C ASN A 245 -24.15 -10.08 -2.42
N GLY A 246 -22.99 -9.65 -1.92
CA GLY A 246 -22.85 -8.63 -0.88
C GLY A 246 -23.06 -9.11 0.56
N GLN A 247 -23.54 -10.34 0.80
CA GLN A 247 -23.76 -10.88 2.14
C GLN A 247 -22.54 -11.67 2.62
N VAL A 248 -22.16 -11.51 3.90
CA VAL A 248 -21.12 -12.32 4.53
C VAL A 248 -21.61 -13.75 4.71
N MET A 249 -20.90 -14.68 4.08
CA MET A 249 -21.19 -16.11 4.17
C MET A 249 -20.34 -16.77 5.26
N GLU A 250 -19.05 -16.47 5.25
CA GLU A 250 -18.07 -17.03 6.18
C GLU A 250 -16.99 -16.00 6.51
N THR A 251 -16.32 -16.18 7.65
CA THR A 251 -15.10 -15.45 8.00
C THR A 251 -14.01 -16.46 8.29
N VAL A 252 -12.90 -16.36 7.56
CA VAL A 252 -11.78 -17.30 7.63
C VAL A 252 -10.49 -16.60 7.98
N SER A 253 -9.53 -17.32 8.54
CA SER A 253 -8.31 -16.72 9.11
C SER A 253 -7.19 -16.51 8.08
N THR A 254 -7.20 -17.24 6.95
CA THR A 254 -6.16 -17.17 5.92
C THR A 254 -6.75 -16.79 4.56
N ILE A 255 -5.91 -16.21 3.71
CA ILE A 255 -6.34 -15.80 2.36
C ILE A 255 -6.50 -17.01 1.44
N GLU A 256 -5.70 -18.05 1.64
CA GLU A 256 -5.76 -19.31 0.92
C GLU A 256 -7.06 -20.06 1.21
N GLU A 257 -7.50 -20.10 2.47
CA GLU A 257 -8.83 -20.63 2.80
C GLU A 257 -9.91 -19.77 2.15
N ALA A 258 -9.77 -18.44 2.18
CA ALA A 258 -10.75 -17.55 1.57
C ALA A 258 -10.90 -17.78 0.06
N PHE A 259 -9.81 -18.06 -0.66
CA PHE A 259 -9.86 -18.43 -2.08
C PHE A 259 -10.68 -19.71 -2.30
N VAL A 260 -10.40 -20.76 -1.53
CA VAL A 260 -11.14 -22.02 -1.62
C VAL A 260 -12.62 -21.84 -1.32
N ARG A 261 -12.96 -21.04 -0.29
CA ARG A 261 -14.36 -20.78 0.10
C ARG A 261 -15.09 -19.92 -0.93
N ALA A 262 -14.44 -18.88 -1.47
CA ALA A 262 -15.06 -17.98 -2.44
C ALA A 262 -15.52 -18.73 -3.70
N GLU A 263 -14.76 -19.73 -4.15
CA GLU A 263 -15.12 -20.56 -5.31
C GLU A 263 -16.35 -21.46 -5.07
N GLN A 264 -16.73 -21.72 -3.81
CA GLN A 264 -17.93 -22.50 -3.47
C GLN A 264 -19.22 -21.68 -3.65
N TYR A 265 -19.12 -20.36 -3.73
CA TYR A 265 -20.26 -19.45 -3.87
C TYR A 265 -20.30 -18.83 -5.28
N THR A 266 -21.49 -18.86 -5.90
CA THR A 266 -21.72 -18.05 -7.10
C THR A 266 -21.52 -16.57 -6.76
N ASN A 267 -20.70 -15.87 -7.54
CA ASN A 267 -20.31 -14.49 -7.28
C ASN A 267 -19.57 -14.26 -5.95
N GLY A 268 -18.83 -15.27 -5.49
CA GLY A 268 -17.97 -15.15 -4.31
C GLY A 268 -16.96 -14.01 -4.42
N THR A 269 -16.80 -13.24 -3.35
CA THR A 269 -15.80 -12.18 -3.18
C THR A 269 -15.14 -12.31 -1.82
N ILE A 270 -13.95 -11.72 -1.69
CA ILE A 270 -13.12 -11.81 -0.49
C ILE A 270 -12.77 -10.40 -0.06
N HIS A 271 -12.97 -10.11 1.22
CA HIS A 271 -12.75 -8.80 1.80
C HIS A 271 -11.90 -8.92 3.07
N PRO A 272 -10.73 -8.27 3.16
CA PRO A 272 -9.92 -8.28 4.37
C PRO A 272 -10.64 -7.52 5.48
N THR A 273 -10.67 -8.09 6.68
CA THR A 273 -11.29 -7.44 7.83
C THR A 273 -10.36 -6.41 8.43
N SER A 274 -10.89 -5.21 8.66
CA SER A 274 -10.15 -4.12 9.32
C SER A 274 -9.92 -4.44 10.80
N ASN A 275 -8.85 -3.91 11.35
CA ASN A 275 -8.57 -3.96 12.79
C ASN A 275 -8.36 -2.53 13.33
N LYS A 276 -8.15 -2.39 14.65
CA LYS A 276 -7.97 -1.10 15.33
C LYS A 276 -6.83 -0.24 14.76
N TYR A 277 -5.79 -0.88 14.23
CA TYR A 277 -4.57 -0.22 13.78
C TYR A 277 -4.52 0.00 12.26
N LYS A 278 -5.36 -0.73 11.52
CA LYS A 278 -5.40 -0.65 10.07
C LYS A 278 -6.80 -0.88 9.54
N SER A 279 -7.32 0.13 8.86
CA SER A 279 -8.45 0.01 7.97
C SER A 279 -7.97 -0.46 6.60
N PHE A 280 -8.62 -1.48 6.05
CA PHE A 280 -8.46 -1.86 4.65
C PHE A 280 -9.55 -1.19 3.82
N SER A 281 -9.23 -0.86 2.57
CA SER A 281 -10.16 -0.17 1.70
C SER A 281 -11.32 -1.10 1.35
N GLN A 282 -12.55 -0.71 1.68
CA GLN A 282 -13.74 -1.38 1.15
C GLN A 282 -14.02 -0.97 -0.30
N GLU A 283 -13.41 0.13 -0.77
CA GLU A 283 -13.50 0.59 -2.14
C GLU A 283 -12.23 0.26 -2.93
N LEU A 284 -12.38 -0.04 -4.22
CA LEU A 284 -11.26 -0.14 -5.15
C LEU A 284 -10.88 1.28 -5.60
N ALA A 285 -9.60 1.64 -5.48
CA ALA A 285 -9.05 2.99 -5.62
C ALA A 285 -9.50 4.00 -4.55
N SER A 286 -8.61 4.95 -4.21
CA SER A 286 -8.95 6.08 -3.32
C SER A 286 -9.91 7.06 -3.99
N GLU A 287 -10.72 7.78 -3.21
CA GLU A 287 -11.53 8.92 -3.67
C GLU A 287 -10.76 9.75 -4.71
N ASP A 288 -11.32 9.81 -5.92
CA ASP A 288 -10.60 10.16 -7.15
C ASP A 288 -10.16 11.62 -7.21
N LYS A 289 -8.96 11.89 -6.69
CA LYS A 289 -8.25 13.17 -6.88
C LYS A 289 -7.68 13.29 -8.30
N THR A 290 -7.49 12.18 -9.00
CA THR A 290 -6.80 12.11 -10.30
C THR A 290 -7.71 12.44 -11.49
N GLY A 291 -9.04 12.40 -11.29
CA GLY A 291 -10.05 12.62 -12.31
C GLY A 291 -10.21 11.46 -13.29
N ILE A 292 -9.80 10.24 -12.92
CA ILE A 292 -9.92 9.04 -13.74
C ILE A 292 -11.16 8.25 -13.33
N LYS A 293 -12.21 8.30 -14.16
CA LYS A 293 -13.32 7.34 -14.07
C LYS A 293 -13.05 6.12 -14.93
N SER A 294 -12.60 6.34 -16.17
CA SER A 294 -12.34 5.25 -17.10
C SER A 294 -11.17 5.60 -18.00
N GLY A 295 -10.00 5.12 -17.60
CA GLY A 295 -8.75 5.26 -18.34
C GLY A 295 -8.54 4.18 -19.38
N VAL A 296 -7.85 4.50 -20.47
CA VAL A 296 -7.33 3.54 -21.44
C VAL A 296 -5.85 3.80 -21.73
N LEU A 297 -5.05 2.75 -21.71
CA LEU A 297 -3.64 2.79 -22.06
C LEU A 297 -3.49 2.70 -23.59
N MET A 298 -2.71 3.63 -24.14
CA MET A 298 -2.57 3.84 -25.57
C MET A 298 -1.11 3.72 -25.98
N TYR A 299 -0.74 2.60 -26.60
CA TYR A 299 0.58 2.42 -27.18
C TYR A 299 0.84 3.44 -28.29
N ASN A 300 1.87 4.25 -28.07
CA ASN A 300 2.26 5.41 -28.88
C ASN A 300 3.75 5.39 -29.24
N GLY A 301 4.56 4.43 -28.76
CA GLY A 301 5.94 4.23 -29.25
C GLY A 301 5.99 3.58 -30.64
N MET A 302 7.16 3.04 -31.00
CA MET A 302 7.38 2.34 -32.28
C MET A 302 6.67 0.98 -32.40
N GLU A 303 6.13 0.48 -31.29
CA GLU A 303 5.27 -0.71 -31.24
C GLU A 303 3.98 -0.50 -32.04
N ARG A 304 3.54 0.74 -32.21
CA ARG A 304 2.42 1.10 -33.09
C ARG A 304 2.96 1.62 -34.42
N LYS A 305 2.84 0.85 -35.48
CA LYS A 305 3.33 1.27 -36.81
C LYS A 305 2.39 2.21 -37.56
N ALA A 306 1.08 2.04 -37.39
CA ALA A 306 0.11 2.90 -38.04
C ALA A 306 0.11 4.30 -37.40
N ASP A 307 -0.42 5.28 -38.14
CA ASP A 307 -0.70 6.61 -37.63
C ASP A 307 -2.00 6.60 -36.80
N PHE A 308 -2.18 7.61 -35.94
CA PHE A 308 -3.48 7.90 -35.35
C PHE A 308 -4.30 8.79 -36.29
N THR A 309 -5.62 8.65 -36.23
CA THR A 309 -6.58 9.55 -36.88
C THR A 309 -7.69 9.91 -35.89
N PRO A 310 -8.47 10.98 -36.12
CA PRO A 310 -9.60 11.29 -35.26
C PRO A 310 -10.64 10.15 -35.22
N GLU A 311 -10.87 9.47 -36.35
CA GLU A 311 -11.82 8.36 -36.46
C GLU A 311 -11.46 7.19 -35.56
N PHE A 312 -10.16 6.91 -35.43
CA PHE A 312 -9.67 5.89 -34.51
C PHE A 312 -10.16 6.14 -33.08
N PHE A 313 -10.15 7.40 -32.61
CA PHE A 313 -10.58 7.75 -31.25
C PHE A 313 -12.10 7.78 -31.07
N ASN A 314 -12.90 7.86 -32.14
CA ASN A 314 -14.36 7.80 -32.03
C ASN A 314 -14.84 6.51 -31.33
N HIS A 315 -14.12 5.40 -31.53
CA HIS A 315 -14.39 4.10 -30.90
C HIS A 315 -13.99 4.01 -29.42
N TYR A 316 -13.26 5.01 -28.91
CA TYR A 316 -12.83 5.08 -27.51
C TYR A 316 -13.57 6.14 -26.72
N LEU A 317 -14.02 7.20 -27.40
CA LEU A 317 -14.75 8.31 -26.81
C LEU A 317 -16.25 7.98 -26.61
N SER A 318 -16.79 7.11 -27.47
CA SER A 318 -18.21 6.79 -27.48
C SER A 318 -18.51 5.41 -28.07
N TYR A 319 -19.65 4.85 -27.70
CA TYR A 319 -20.23 3.68 -28.36
C TYR A 319 -21.72 3.88 -28.64
N THR A 320 -22.25 3.07 -29.55
CA THR A 320 -23.70 3.01 -29.83
C THR A 320 -24.32 1.82 -29.14
N THR A 321 -25.39 2.03 -28.37
CA THR A 321 -26.17 0.97 -27.73
C THR A 321 -26.96 0.17 -28.77
N PRO A 322 -27.46 -1.04 -28.44
CA PRO A 322 -28.34 -1.80 -29.35
C PRO A 322 -29.58 -1.01 -29.81
N GLU A 323 -30.05 -0.05 -29.02
CA GLU A 323 -31.19 0.83 -29.31
C GLU A 323 -30.83 2.01 -30.21
N GLY A 324 -29.55 2.16 -30.59
CA GLY A 324 -29.06 3.24 -31.44
C GLY A 324 -28.70 4.53 -30.69
N LYS A 325 -28.65 4.52 -29.36
CA LYS A 325 -28.24 5.68 -28.56
C LYS A 325 -26.72 5.77 -28.49
N GLU A 326 -26.15 6.95 -28.67
CA GLU A 326 -24.72 7.18 -28.46
C GLU A 326 -24.44 7.49 -26.99
N MET A 327 -23.47 6.78 -26.42
CA MET A 327 -23.05 6.85 -25.02
C MET A 327 -21.56 7.12 -24.93
N SER A 328 -21.12 7.84 -23.89
CA SER A 328 -19.70 8.12 -23.66
C SER A 328 -18.98 6.87 -23.14
N MET A 329 -17.68 6.74 -23.44
CA MET A 329 -16.83 5.65 -22.95
C MET A 329 -15.67 6.19 -22.09
N PHE A 330 -14.42 6.12 -22.59
CA PHE A 330 -13.24 6.47 -21.83
C PHE A 330 -13.11 7.98 -21.68
N ASP A 331 -12.93 8.44 -20.45
CA ASP A 331 -12.70 9.85 -20.13
C ASP A 331 -11.20 10.20 -20.08
N THR A 332 -10.34 9.19 -19.94
CA THR A 332 -8.91 9.38 -19.70
C THR A 332 -8.07 8.54 -20.66
N PHE A 333 -7.07 9.15 -21.29
CA PHE A 333 -6.16 8.52 -22.24
C PHE A 333 -4.72 8.61 -21.72
N ILE A 334 -4.05 7.47 -21.63
CA ILE A 334 -2.70 7.37 -21.10
C ILE A 334 -1.76 7.04 -22.25
N ALA A 335 -0.98 8.02 -22.70
CA ALA A 335 -0.02 7.85 -23.78
C ALA A 335 1.20 7.04 -23.28
N LEU A 336 1.41 5.86 -23.86
CA LEU A 336 2.51 4.95 -23.52
C LEU A 336 3.56 4.90 -24.63
N GLY A 337 4.85 4.94 -24.30
CA GLY A 337 5.94 4.65 -25.24
C GLY A 337 6.79 3.50 -24.76
N ARG A 338 6.57 2.28 -25.26
CA ARG A 338 7.37 1.11 -24.83
C ARG A 338 8.66 0.98 -25.64
N THR A 339 8.60 1.22 -26.93
CA THR A 339 9.72 1.02 -27.85
C THR A 339 10.04 2.28 -28.65
N TYR A 340 11.30 2.41 -29.04
CA TYR A 340 11.80 3.44 -29.95
C TYR A 340 12.62 2.75 -31.05
N ASP A 341 13.10 3.52 -32.04
CA ASP A 341 13.93 2.94 -33.09
C ASP A 341 15.27 2.44 -32.53
N GLY A 342 15.45 1.13 -32.50
CA GLY A 342 16.66 0.48 -31.98
C GLY A 342 16.62 0.02 -30.52
N GLY A 343 15.51 0.19 -29.78
CA GLY A 343 15.45 -0.28 -28.40
C GLY A 343 14.12 -0.12 -27.67
N GLU A 344 14.20 -0.17 -26.34
CA GLU A 344 13.05 -0.08 -25.43
C GLU A 344 13.19 1.08 -24.42
N LEU A 345 12.06 1.64 -24.01
CA LEU A 345 11.92 2.73 -23.02
C LEU A 345 11.48 2.21 -21.64
N VAL A 346 11.61 0.90 -21.41
CA VAL A 346 11.24 0.20 -20.16
C VAL A 346 12.47 -0.43 -19.50
N GLU A 347 12.36 -0.99 -18.29
CA GLU A 347 13.44 -1.77 -17.71
C GLU A 347 13.68 -3.06 -18.51
N SER A 348 14.76 -3.07 -19.29
CA SER A 348 15.10 -4.19 -20.18
C SER A 348 16.57 -4.13 -20.58
N PRO A 349 17.21 -5.27 -20.90
CA PRO A 349 18.53 -5.30 -21.54
C PRO A 349 18.62 -4.52 -22.86
N LYS A 350 17.48 -4.25 -23.50
CA LYS A 350 17.39 -3.48 -24.75
C LYS A 350 17.22 -1.97 -24.52
N ASN A 351 17.17 -1.51 -23.27
CA ASN A 351 17.08 -0.08 -22.98
C ASN A 351 18.46 0.57 -23.05
N ASN A 352 18.79 1.05 -24.24
CA ASN A 352 19.96 1.89 -24.51
C ASN A 352 19.57 3.36 -24.69
N ALA A 353 18.35 3.74 -24.32
CA ALA A 353 17.76 5.02 -24.64
C ALA A 353 18.58 6.19 -24.06
N ASN A 354 18.62 7.27 -24.83
CA ASN A 354 19.30 8.53 -24.52
C ASN A 354 18.35 9.71 -24.75
N TYR A 355 18.85 10.93 -24.56
CA TYR A 355 18.03 12.15 -24.70
C TYR A 355 17.34 12.25 -26.07
N ALA A 356 18.01 11.83 -27.15
CA ALA A 356 17.44 11.84 -28.49
C ALA A 356 16.25 10.88 -28.64
N ASP A 357 16.31 9.70 -28.03
CA ASP A 357 15.23 8.70 -28.10
C ASP A 357 14.01 9.16 -27.29
N TRP A 358 14.26 9.83 -26.16
CA TRP A 358 13.20 10.44 -25.34
C TRP A 358 12.59 11.65 -26.07
N GLN A 359 13.39 12.45 -26.78
CA GLN A 359 12.88 13.52 -27.65
C GLN A 359 12.02 12.95 -28.77
N ALA A 360 12.45 11.87 -29.43
CA ALA A 360 11.68 11.23 -30.49
C ALA A 360 10.30 10.74 -29.99
N TYR A 361 10.22 10.26 -28.74
CA TYR A 361 8.93 9.93 -28.13
C TYR A 361 8.04 11.16 -27.93
N ILE A 362 8.58 12.31 -27.49
CA ILE A 362 7.84 13.58 -27.42
C ILE A 362 7.34 13.95 -28.82
N ASP A 363 8.25 14.02 -29.79
CA ASP A 363 7.95 14.46 -31.16
C ASP A 363 6.84 13.61 -31.77
N ARG A 364 6.90 12.29 -31.58
CA ARG A 364 5.86 11.36 -32.03
C ARG A 364 4.52 11.61 -31.33
N THR A 365 4.52 11.76 -30.01
CA THR A 365 3.31 11.98 -29.19
C THR A 365 2.55 13.25 -29.61
N PHE A 366 3.29 14.32 -29.93
CA PHE A 366 2.72 15.62 -30.28
C PHE A 366 2.57 15.85 -31.79
N SER A 367 3.13 14.99 -32.65
CA SER A 367 3.03 15.14 -34.11
C SER A 367 1.58 15.13 -34.63
N GLU A 368 1.38 15.59 -35.87
CA GLU A 368 0.06 15.59 -36.52
C GLU A 368 -0.53 14.17 -36.69
N LYS A 369 0.34 13.17 -36.74
CA LYS A 369 0.01 11.73 -36.80
C LYS A 369 0.01 11.06 -35.42
N GLY A 370 0.35 11.83 -34.38
CA GLY A 370 0.49 11.40 -33.01
C GLY A 370 -0.83 11.35 -32.26
N LEU A 371 -0.78 10.81 -31.05
CA LEU A 371 -1.94 10.59 -30.21
C LEU A 371 -2.67 11.89 -29.87
N LEU A 372 -1.97 12.93 -29.41
CA LEU A 372 -2.60 14.08 -28.75
C LEU A 372 -3.43 14.94 -29.71
N GLN A 373 -2.88 15.30 -30.86
CA GLN A 373 -3.61 16.13 -31.83
C GLN A 373 -4.85 15.40 -32.39
N ASN A 374 -4.76 14.10 -32.60
CA ASN A 374 -5.87 13.32 -33.14
C ASN A 374 -6.97 13.07 -32.09
N LEU A 375 -6.58 12.89 -30.83
CA LEU A 375 -7.53 12.82 -29.71
C LEU A 375 -8.24 14.16 -29.51
N ASP A 376 -7.52 15.29 -29.54
CA ASP A 376 -8.12 16.63 -29.38
C ASP A 376 -9.16 16.91 -30.47
N LYS A 377 -8.85 16.61 -31.73
CA LYS A 377 -9.77 16.73 -32.88
C LYS A 377 -10.99 15.82 -32.74
N ALA A 378 -10.81 14.57 -32.30
CA ALA A 378 -11.91 13.64 -32.10
C ALA A 378 -12.84 14.09 -30.95
N ALA A 379 -12.26 14.55 -29.84
CA ALA A 379 -12.99 15.10 -28.71
C ALA A 379 -13.78 16.36 -29.11
N GLU A 380 -13.18 17.25 -29.91
CA GLU A 380 -13.86 18.41 -30.49
C GLU A 380 -15.08 18.00 -31.33
N ALA A 381 -14.89 17.08 -32.28
CA ALA A 381 -15.94 16.61 -33.18
C ALA A 381 -17.12 15.96 -32.43
N LYS A 382 -16.84 15.35 -31.27
CA LYS A 382 -17.83 14.73 -30.37
C LYS A 382 -18.42 15.71 -29.33
N GLY A 383 -17.91 16.93 -29.23
CA GLY A 383 -18.30 17.87 -28.17
C GLY A 383 -17.95 17.38 -26.76
N GLN A 384 -16.92 16.54 -26.63
CA GLN A 384 -16.48 15.93 -25.38
C GLN A 384 -15.16 16.55 -24.89
N LYS A 385 -14.82 16.26 -23.63
CA LYS A 385 -13.50 16.56 -23.05
C LYS A 385 -12.84 15.26 -22.62
N ALA A 386 -11.52 15.18 -22.77
CA ALA A 386 -10.75 14.02 -22.33
C ALA A 386 -9.54 14.43 -21.48
N ASN A 387 -9.22 13.61 -20.50
CA ASN A 387 -8.04 13.74 -19.67
C ASN A 387 -6.87 12.99 -20.31
N VAL A 388 -5.67 13.54 -20.16
CA VAL A 388 -4.44 12.94 -20.70
C VAL A 388 -3.41 12.76 -19.60
N TYR A 389 -2.83 11.56 -19.56
CA TYR A 389 -1.58 11.30 -18.88
C TYR A 389 -0.50 10.91 -19.89
N ILE A 390 0.72 11.42 -19.71
CA ILE A 390 1.85 11.10 -20.58
C ILE A 390 2.84 10.24 -19.79
N SER A 391 3.26 9.12 -20.37
CA SER A 391 4.19 8.25 -19.67
C SER A 391 5.58 8.86 -19.54
N ILE A 392 6.23 8.67 -18.39
CA ILE A 392 7.65 8.93 -18.19
C ILE A 392 8.40 7.64 -18.54
N PRO A 393 9.26 7.65 -19.57
CA PRO A 393 10.12 6.51 -19.89
C PRO A 393 11.03 6.12 -18.73
N TYR A 394 11.50 4.87 -18.73
CA TYR A 394 12.40 4.38 -17.69
C TYR A 394 13.86 4.81 -17.98
N PRO A 395 14.52 5.58 -17.10
CA PRO A 395 15.93 5.91 -17.25
C PRO A 395 16.79 4.70 -16.93
N LYS A 396 17.49 4.19 -17.95
CA LYS A 396 18.32 2.98 -17.88
C LYS A 396 19.32 2.99 -16.72
N HIS A 397 19.58 1.81 -16.16
CA HIS A 397 20.50 1.62 -15.02
C HIS A 397 21.94 1.35 -15.44
N ASN A 398 22.14 0.93 -16.69
CA ASN A 398 23.43 0.48 -17.18
C ASN A 398 23.86 1.35 -18.36
N GLY A 399 25.17 1.52 -18.51
CA GLY A 399 25.75 2.36 -19.55
C GLY A 399 25.52 3.86 -19.33
N SER A 400 26.35 4.68 -19.96
CA SER A 400 26.28 6.13 -19.90
C SER A 400 25.06 6.70 -20.62
N PHE A 401 24.68 7.93 -20.25
CA PHE A 401 23.72 8.72 -21.00
C PHE A 401 24.45 9.60 -22.01
N ILE A 402 23.88 9.74 -23.20
CA ILE A 402 24.34 10.67 -24.22
C ILE A 402 23.33 11.80 -24.31
N ASP A 403 23.76 13.03 -24.04
CA ASP A 403 22.90 14.21 -24.18
C ASP A 403 22.73 14.63 -25.65
N LEU A 404 21.86 15.62 -25.91
CA LEU A 404 21.61 16.10 -27.28
C LEU A 404 22.83 16.73 -27.97
N ASN A 405 23.88 17.08 -27.23
CA ASN A 405 25.13 17.61 -27.78
C ASN A 405 26.19 16.50 -27.97
N GLY A 406 25.82 15.24 -27.75
CA GLY A 406 26.74 14.10 -27.84
C GLY A 406 27.66 13.94 -26.64
N ARG A 407 27.42 14.65 -25.52
CA ARG A 407 28.24 14.51 -24.32
C ARG A 407 27.82 13.26 -23.56
N GLU A 408 28.82 12.51 -23.14
CA GLU A 408 28.64 11.32 -22.31
C GLU A 408 28.57 11.69 -20.82
N LEU A 409 27.52 11.22 -20.15
CA LEU A 409 27.25 11.43 -18.72
C LEU A 409 27.27 10.08 -18.01
N ALA A 410 28.03 9.99 -16.92
CA ALA A 410 28.08 8.79 -16.09
C ALA A 410 26.70 8.44 -15.53
N ASN A 411 26.35 7.14 -15.52
CA ASN A 411 25.09 6.69 -14.97
C ASN A 411 25.09 6.80 -13.44
N SER A 412 24.22 7.64 -12.91
CA SER A 412 24.00 7.86 -11.49
C SER A 412 22.55 8.22 -11.24
N VAL A 413 22.10 8.15 -9.99
CA VAL A 413 20.77 8.66 -9.61
C VAL A 413 20.55 10.12 -10.05
N TYR A 414 21.61 10.94 -10.05
CA TYR A 414 21.56 12.33 -10.51
C TYR A 414 21.36 12.45 -12.03
N SER A 415 22.13 11.73 -12.84
CA SER A 415 21.96 11.77 -14.30
C SER A 415 20.61 11.18 -14.75
N ARG A 416 20.11 10.17 -14.03
CA ARG A 416 18.79 9.58 -14.22
C ARG A 416 17.68 10.58 -13.86
N TYR A 417 17.84 11.33 -12.78
CA TYR A 417 16.97 12.46 -12.46
C TYR A 417 17.02 13.54 -13.54
N ASP A 418 18.20 13.92 -14.01
CA ASP A 418 18.40 14.99 -14.98
C ASP A 418 17.67 14.72 -16.30
N ILE A 419 17.76 13.49 -16.85
CA ILE A 419 17.06 13.15 -18.09
C ILE A 419 15.53 13.15 -17.90
N VAL A 420 15.02 12.64 -16.77
CA VAL A 420 13.57 12.66 -16.50
C VAL A 420 13.08 14.10 -16.32
N ASN A 421 13.80 14.91 -15.54
CA ASN A 421 13.48 16.31 -15.33
C ASN A 421 13.54 17.13 -16.63
N TRP A 422 14.55 16.88 -17.48
CA TRP A 422 14.63 17.49 -18.80
C TRP A 422 13.44 17.09 -19.68
N TYR A 423 13.09 15.80 -19.71
CA TYR A 423 11.97 15.27 -20.48
C TYR A 423 10.65 15.90 -20.06
N MET A 424 10.35 15.93 -18.75
CA MET A 424 9.13 16.56 -18.24
C MET A 424 9.06 18.02 -18.67
N ARG A 425 10.16 18.79 -18.55
CA ARG A 425 10.22 20.17 -19.03
C ARG A 425 9.97 20.31 -20.53
N GLN A 426 10.45 19.38 -21.36
CA GLN A 426 10.16 19.42 -22.79
C GLN A 426 8.69 19.09 -23.07
N VAL A 427 8.12 18.09 -22.39
CA VAL A 427 6.69 17.75 -22.52
C VAL A 427 5.80 18.94 -22.17
N GLU A 428 6.05 19.60 -21.03
CA GLU A 428 5.32 20.80 -20.60
C GLU A 428 5.42 21.92 -21.63
N LYS A 429 6.65 22.24 -22.04
CA LYS A 429 6.92 23.29 -23.03
C LYS A 429 6.20 23.00 -24.35
N THR A 430 6.25 21.77 -24.84
CA THR A 430 5.58 21.37 -26.08
C THR A 430 4.07 21.43 -25.90
N TRP A 431 3.52 20.97 -24.77
CA TRP A 431 2.09 21.07 -24.49
C TRP A 431 1.56 22.50 -24.57
N ASP A 432 2.25 23.45 -23.93
CA ASP A 432 1.87 24.87 -23.94
C ASP A 432 1.88 25.49 -25.34
N GLN A 433 2.68 24.95 -26.27
CA GLN A 433 2.75 25.44 -27.65
C GLN A 433 1.53 25.03 -28.50
N TYR A 434 0.92 23.87 -28.22
CA TYR A 434 -0.21 23.36 -29.01
C TYR A 434 -1.56 23.96 -28.59
N ASN A 435 -1.67 24.47 -27.36
CA ASN A 435 -2.88 25.09 -26.83
C ASN A 435 -4.15 24.24 -27.06
N PHE A 436 -4.07 22.95 -26.71
CA PHE A 436 -5.19 22.02 -26.83
C PHE A 436 -6.41 22.52 -26.07
N SER A 437 -7.58 22.45 -26.71
CA SER A 437 -8.83 23.00 -26.15
C SER A 437 -9.77 21.92 -25.63
N ASN A 438 -9.64 20.67 -26.10
CA ASN A 438 -10.56 19.57 -25.81
C ASN A 438 -9.93 18.46 -24.97
N ILE A 439 -8.61 18.45 -24.85
CA ILE A 439 -7.88 17.58 -23.92
C ILE A 439 -7.22 18.35 -22.79
N THR A 440 -7.15 17.74 -21.61
CA THR A 440 -6.52 18.32 -20.41
C THR A 440 -5.35 17.45 -19.96
N PHE A 441 -4.16 18.03 -19.85
CA PHE A 441 -2.99 17.32 -19.33
C PHE A 441 -3.03 17.25 -17.80
N LYS A 442 -3.39 16.07 -17.28
CA LYS A 442 -3.57 15.83 -15.83
C LYS A 442 -2.27 15.48 -15.12
N GLY A 443 -1.31 14.90 -15.83
CA GLY A 443 -0.03 14.54 -15.26
C GLY A 443 0.63 13.36 -15.93
N TYR A 444 1.42 12.62 -15.17
CA TYR A 444 2.33 11.63 -15.71
C TYR A 444 1.99 10.22 -15.26
N TYR A 445 2.33 9.25 -16.10
CA TYR A 445 2.26 7.82 -15.80
C TYR A 445 3.67 7.24 -15.72
N TRP A 446 4.05 6.59 -14.61
CA TRP A 446 5.36 5.96 -14.54
C TRP A 446 5.38 4.64 -15.31
N MET A 447 6.25 4.54 -16.33
CA MET A 447 6.22 3.42 -17.27
C MET A 447 6.59 2.07 -16.65
N ASN A 448 7.57 2.03 -15.74
CA ASN A 448 8.11 0.76 -15.27
C ASN A 448 7.22 0.14 -14.18
N GLU A 449 6.70 -1.06 -14.43
CA GLU A 449 5.70 -1.74 -13.59
C GLU A 449 6.26 -2.33 -12.28
N THR A 450 7.52 -2.05 -11.95
CA THR A 450 8.19 -2.44 -10.70
C THR A 450 9.24 -1.39 -10.31
N VAL A 451 9.51 -1.23 -9.02
CA VAL A 451 10.54 -0.30 -8.50
C VAL A 451 11.67 -1.12 -7.88
N ARG A 452 12.57 -1.72 -8.66
CA ARG A 452 13.43 -2.81 -8.12
C ARG A 452 14.61 -2.34 -7.30
N VAL A 453 15.14 -1.16 -7.59
CA VAL A 453 16.39 -0.66 -7.01
C VAL A 453 16.10 0.47 -6.03
N GLU A 454 16.84 0.54 -4.93
CA GLU A 454 16.67 1.59 -3.90
C GLU A 454 16.73 3.00 -4.50
N ASP A 455 17.64 3.22 -5.45
CA ASP A 455 17.78 4.47 -6.20
C ASP A 455 16.49 4.89 -6.93
N ASP A 456 15.66 3.93 -7.37
CA ASP A 456 14.38 4.23 -8.04
C ASP A 456 13.37 4.83 -7.06
N GLY A 457 13.38 4.39 -5.80
CA GLY A 457 12.54 4.98 -4.76
C GLY A 457 12.89 6.45 -4.49
N LEU A 458 14.19 6.76 -4.41
CA LEU A 458 14.67 8.13 -4.25
C LEU A 458 14.32 8.99 -5.48
N LEU A 459 14.58 8.46 -6.67
CA LEU A 459 14.26 9.10 -7.94
C LEU A 459 12.76 9.43 -8.03
N LEU A 460 11.88 8.46 -7.77
CA LEU A 460 10.43 8.63 -7.79
C LEU A 460 9.95 9.66 -6.78
N SER A 461 10.44 9.60 -5.54
CA SER A 461 10.04 10.58 -4.51
C SER A 461 10.39 12.02 -4.90
N THR A 462 11.53 12.22 -5.58
CA THR A 462 11.97 13.55 -6.05
C THR A 462 11.17 14.01 -7.28
N ILE A 463 10.90 13.11 -8.22
CA ILE A 463 10.07 13.38 -9.40
C ILE A 463 8.64 13.72 -9.00
N SER A 464 8.05 12.92 -8.12
CA SER A 464 6.69 13.11 -7.61
C SER A 464 6.50 14.50 -7.02
N GLN A 465 7.39 14.93 -6.12
CA GLN A 465 7.35 16.28 -5.55
C GLN A 465 7.35 17.38 -6.62
N LYS A 466 8.12 17.20 -7.69
CA LYS A 466 8.17 18.17 -8.79
C LYS A 466 6.87 18.19 -9.60
N ILE A 467 6.29 17.04 -9.86
CA ILE A 467 5.00 16.91 -10.55
C ILE A 467 3.89 17.59 -9.73
N HIS A 468 3.88 17.37 -8.41
CA HIS A 468 2.92 18.03 -7.51
C HIS A 468 3.08 19.55 -7.45
N GLN A 469 4.32 20.06 -7.49
CA GLN A 469 4.57 21.51 -7.58
C GLN A 469 4.00 22.15 -8.86
N GLN A 470 3.76 21.35 -9.90
CA GLN A 470 3.12 21.77 -11.14
C GLN A 470 1.60 21.56 -11.12
N ASN A 471 1.01 21.21 -9.97
CA ASN A 471 -0.40 20.89 -9.80
C ASN A 471 -0.87 19.75 -10.72
N LYS A 472 -0.04 18.72 -10.86
CA LYS A 472 -0.29 17.52 -11.65
C LYS A 472 -0.23 16.28 -10.79
N PHE A 473 -0.73 15.17 -11.35
CA PHE A 473 -0.73 13.87 -10.69
C PHE A 473 0.31 12.93 -11.29
N LEU A 474 0.85 12.04 -10.47
CA LEU A 474 1.69 10.93 -10.89
C LEU A 474 0.94 9.61 -10.61
N ILE A 475 0.62 8.88 -11.67
CA ILE A 475 -0.11 7.60 -11.59
C ILE A 475 0.76 6.41 -11.97
N TYR A 476 0.32 5.21 -11.57
CA TYR A 476 1.08 3.98 -11.70
C TYR A 476 0.19 2.77 -11.99
N ALA A 477 0.64 1.82 -12.82
CA ALA A 477 -0.01 0.51 -12.92
C ALA A 477 1.01 -0.62 -12.66
N PRO A 478 1.20 -1.03 -11.39
CA PRO A 478 2.14 -2.08 -11.03
C PRO A 478 1.66 -3.47 -11.45
N HIS A 479 2.63 -4.35 -11.72
CA HIS A 479 2.37 -5.79 -11.88
C HIS A 479 1.94 -6.42 -10.53
N ALA A 480 0.94 -7.31 -10.53
CA ALA A 480 0.44 -7.95 -9.30
C ALA A 480 1.49 -8.77 -8.52
N THR A 481 2.55 -9.23 -9.20
CA THR A 481 3.69 -9.94 -8.56
C THR A 481 4.88 -9.03 -8.26
N SER A 482 4.76 -7.72 -8.45
CA SER A 482 5.77 -6.77 -7.98
C SER A 482 5.91 -6.93 -6.47
N THR A 483 7.11 -7.15 -5.95
CA THR A 483 7.30 -7.40 -4.51
C THR A 483 7.15 -6.14 -3.66
N ASN A 484 7.07 -4.96 -4.29
CA ASN A 484 7.14 -3.69 -3.59
C ASN A 484 6.09 -2.67 -4.02
N PHE A 485 5.07 -3.07 -4.78
CA PHE A 485 3.99 -2.16 -5.17
C PHE A 485 3.24 -1.59 -3.96
N HIS A 486 3.20 -2.29 -2.83
CA HIS A 486 2.59 -1.82 -1.58
C HIS A 486 3.16 -0.49 -1.08
N ASN A 487 4.35 -0.09 -1.55
CA ASN A 487 5.01 1.17 -1.23
C ASN A 487 4.61 2.33 -2.16
N TRP A 488 3.66 2.16 -3.09
CA TRP A 488 3.31 3.18 -4.10
C TRP A 488 3.06 4.58 -3.51
N LYS A 489 2.31 4.66 -2.40
CA LYS A 489 2.07 5.94 -1.71
C LYS A 489 3.36 6.59 -1.22
N SER A 490 4.30 5.78 -0.71
CA SER A 490 5.59 6.27 -0.23
C SER A 490 6.53 6.72 -1.35
N TYR A 491 6.32 6.23 -2.57
CA TYR A 491 7.00 6.73 -3.77
C TYR A 491 6.40 8.04 -4.29
N GLY A 492 5.25 8.46 -3.75
CA GLY A 492 4.58 9.71 -4.10
C GLY A 492 3.61 9.59 -5.29
N PHE A 493 3.17 8.38 -5.62
CA PHE A 493 2.08 8.18 -6.57
C PHE A 493 0.75 8.63 -5.97
N ASP A 494 -0.09 9.30 -6.77
CA ASP A 494 -1.43 9.78 -6.38
C ASP A 494 -2.51 8.70 -6.55
N ALA A 495 -2.33 7.82 -7.54
CA ALA A 495 -3.14 6.63 -7.73
C ALA A 495 -2.29 5.50 -8.31
N ALA A 496 -2.64 4.26 -7.93
CA ALA A 496 -2.08 3.06 -8.50
C ALA A 496 -3.20 2.11 -8.96
N PHE A 497 -2.98 1.38 -10.05
CA PHE A 497 -3.95 0.44 -10.63
C PHE A 497 -3.28 -0.93 -10.86
N LEU A 498 -3.48 -1.86 -9.92
CA LEU A 498 -2.79 -3.15 -9.93
C LEU A 498 -3.22 -3.98 -11.13
N GLN A 499 -2.24 -4.51 -11.87
CA GLN A 499 -2.45 -5.37 -13.03
C GLN A 499 -2.48 -6.84 -12.61
N PRO A 500 -3.62 -7.55 -12.67
CA PRO A 500 -3.69 -8.96 -12.27
C PRO A 500 -2.81 -9.88 -13.11
N ASN A 501 -2.49 -9.50 -14.36
CA ASN A 501 -1.72 -10.27 -15.33
C ASN A 501 -2.29 -11.67 -15.58
N ALA A 502 -3.62 -11.82 -15.61
CA ALA A 502 -4.29 -13.10 -15.83
C ALA A 502 -4.42 -13.48 -17.32
N PHE A 503 -4.12 -12.58 -18.26
CA PHE A 503 -4.06 -12.86 -19.71
C PHE A 503 -2.81 -13.62 -20.17
N ARG A 504 -1.78 -13.75 -19.32
CA ARG A 504 -0.57 -14.47 -19.69
C ARG A 504 -0.86 -15.96 -19.95
N PHE A 505 -0.41 -16.47 -21.09
CA PHE A 505 -0.68 -17.84 -21.58
C PHE A 505 -0.36 -18.99 -20.60
N ASN A 506 0.58 -18.80 -19.67
CA ASN A 506 1.01 -19.84 -18.72
C ASN A 506 0.27 -19.79 -17.37
N VAL A 507 -0.81 -19.00 -17.25
CA VAL A 507 -1.57 -18.87 -16.01
C VAL A 507 -2.75 -19.84 -16.01
N ASN A 508 -2.63 -20.90 -15.21
CA ASN A 508 -3.68 -21.90 -15.05
C ASN A 508 -4.69 -21.56 -13.93
N ASN A 509 -4.29 -20.78 -12.93
CA ASN A 509 -5.12 -20.38 -11.78
C ASN A 509 -5.66 -18.94 -11.91
N LYS A 510 -6.38 -18.65 -13.01
CA LYS A 510 -6.84 -17.29 -13.32
C LYS A 510 -7.79 -16.72 -12.25
N VAL A 511 -8.71 -17.53 -11.72
CA VAL A 511 -9.69 -17.16 -10.70
C VAL A 511 -9.01 -16.70 -9.40
N GLU A 512 -8.15 -17.56 -8.84
CA GLU A 512 -7.34 -17.25 -7.65
C GLU A 512 -6.47 -15.99 -7.88
N ARG A 513 -5.83 -15.88 -9.05
CA ARG A 513 -5.01 -14.71 -9.40
C ARG A 513 -5.81 -13.41 -9.41
N LEU A 514 -7.02 -13.43 -9.95
CA LEU A 514 -7.91 -12.27 -9.93
C LEU A 514 -8.32 -11.95 -8.50
N HIS A 515 -8.80 -12.92 -7.72
CA HIS A 515 -9.14 -12.71 -6.29
C HIS A 515 -7.98 -12.08 -5.53
N LYS A 516 -6.77 -12.60 -5.69
CA LYS A 516 -5.56 -12.07 -5.08
C LYS A 516 -5.28 -10.62 -5.47
N ALA A 517 -5.48 -10.26 -6.73
CA ALA A 517 -5.30 -8.88 -7.19
C ALA A 517 -6.33 -7.92 -6.56
N PHE A 518 -7.62 -8.30 -6.52
CA PHE A 518 -8.67 -7.49 -5.90
C PHE A 518 -8.47 -7.34 -4.39
N VAL A 519 -8.12 -8.42 -3.68
CA VAL A 519 -7.80 -8.36 -2.25
C VAL A 519 -6.59 -7.44 -2.02
N ASN A 520 -5.52 -7.58 -2.80
CA ASN A 520 -4.38 -6.68 -2.72
C ASN A 520 -4.75 -5.22 -2.98
N ALA A 521 -5.64 -4.96 -3.93
CA ALA A 521 -6.12 -3.61 -4.20
C ALA A 521 -6.86 -3.02 -2.99
N GLN A 522 -7.68 -3.81 -2.30
CA GLN A 522 -8.32 -3.42 -1.03
C GLN A 522 -7.28 -3.18 0.09
N LEU A 523 -6.27 -4.04 0.21
CA LEU A 523 -5.23 -3.93 1.24
C LEU A 523 -4.37 -2.67 1.12
N TYR A 524 -4.08 -2.26 -0.12
CA TYR A 524 -3.14 -1.17 -0.40
C TYR A 524 -3.82 0.08 -0.97
N GLY A 525 -5.15 0.06 -1.08
CA GLY A 525 -5.97 1.16 -1.58
C GLY A 525 -5.68 1.53 -3.03
N THR A 526 -5.43 0.53 -3.89
CA THR A 526 -5.21 0.73 -5.34
C THR A 526 -6.49 0.45 -6.11
N GLY A 527 -6.59 0.96 -7.34
CA GLY A 527 -7.52 0.45 -8.34
C GLY A 527 -7.02 -0.87 -8.94
N ILE A 528 -7.76 -1.36 -9.92
CA ILE A 528 -7.40 -2.52 -10.75
C ILE A 528 -7.27 -2.08 -12.20
N THR A 529 -6.27 -2.63 -12.87
CA THR A 529 -6.18 -2.56 -14.33
C THR A 529 -6.89 -3.77 -14.94
N MET A 530 -7.82 -3.52 -15.86
CA MET A 530 -8.42 -4.56 -16.69
C MET A 530 -7.55 -4.74 -17.94
N GLU A 531 -7.02 -5.94 -18.13
CA GLU A 531 -6.09 -6.21 -19.23
C GLU A 531 -6.79 -6.92 -20.39
N ILE A 532 -6.25 -6.77 -21.61
CA ILE A 532 -6.49 -7.66 -22.74
C ILE A 532 -5.29 -7.63 -23.69
N ASP A 533 -4.82 -8.82 -24.08
CA ASP A 533 -3.76 -8.96 -25.08
C ASP A 533 -4.22 -8.54 -26.48
N SER A 534 -3.26 -8.25 -27.37
CA SER A 534 -3.55 -7.94 -28.77
C SER A 534 -3.91 -9.21 -29.55
N TYR A 535 -5.20 -9.50 -29.69
CA TYR A 535 -5.69 -10.62 -30.51
C TYR A 535 -6.07 -10.21 -31.93
N GLY A 536 -5.68 -11.03 -32.91
CA GLY A 536 -6.27 -11.05 -34.26
C GLY A 536 -7.46 -12.02 -34.35
N LEU A 537 -8.13 -12.06 -35.50
CA LEU A 537 -9.29 -12.93 -35.74
C LEU A 537 -9.02 -14.41 -35.41
N ALA A 538 -7.85 -14.92 -35.79
CA ALA A 538 -7.49 -16.32 -35.59
C ALA A 538 -7.16 -16.69 -34.12
N GLN A 539 -6.82 -15.71 -33.28
CA GLN A 539 -6.36 -15.94 -31.90
C GLN A 539 -7.42 -15.55 -30.87
N ALA A 540 -8.49 -14.84 -31.27
CA ALA A 540 -9.44 -14.24 -30.35
C ALA A 540 -10.13 -15.26 -29.43
N SER A 541 -10.34 -16.49 -29.88
CA SER A 541 -10.92 -17.55 -29.04
C SER A 541 -10.11 -17.84 -27.77
N GLU A 542 -8.80 -17.62 -27.80
CA GLU A 542 -7.90 -17.85 -26.65
C GLU A 542 -8.17 -16.87 -25.50
N GLY A 543 -8.68 -15.67 -25.81
CA GLY A 543 -8.93 -14.62 -24.82
C GLY A 543 -10.33 -14.64 -24.20
N VAL A 544 -11.27 -15.44 -24.73
CA VAL A 544 -12.71 -15.33 -24.40
C VAL A 544 -12.99 -15.59 -22.93
N GLU A 545 -12.43 -16.69 -22.40
CA GLU A 545 -12.57 -17.07 -21.00
C GLU A 545 -12.02 -15.97 -20.09
N THR A 546 -10.78 -15.54 -20.32
CA THR A 546 -10.10 -14.56 -19.46
C THR A 546 -10.83 -13.21 -19.49
N PHE A 547 -11.26 -12.73 -20.66
CA PHE A 547 -11.98 -11.45 -20.75
C PHE A 547 -13.32 -11.48 -20.02
N THR A 548 -14.03 -12.61 -20.13
CA THR A 548 -15.28 -12.83 -19.39
C THR A 548 -15.01 -12.84 -17.88
N LEU A 549 -13.94 -13.49 -17.41
CA LEU A 549 -13.56 -13.47 -16.00
C LEU A 549 -13.24 -12.05 -15.49
N TYR A 550 -12.50 -11.23 -16.25
CA TYR A 550 -12.22 -9.85 -15.82
C TYR A 550 -13.49 -9.00 -15.68
N THR A 551 -14.40 -9.06 -16.67
CA THR A 551 -15.67 -8.30 -16.60
C THR A 551 -16.59 -8.77 -15.48
N ASP A 552 -16.67 -10.09 -15.29
CA ASP A 552 -17.42 -10.70 -14.19
C ASP A 552 -16.86 -10.30 -12.82
N PHE A 553 -15.54 -10.40 -12.62
CA PHE A 553 -14.89 -9.98 -11.38
C PHE A 553 -15.03 -8.48 -11.12
N ALA A 554 -14.95 -7.66 -12.17
CA ALA A 554 -15.17 -6.23 -12.04
C ALA A 554 -16.55 -5.94 -11.44
N LYS A 555 -17.61 -6.58 -11.93
CA LYS A 555 -18.97 -6.45 -11.36
C LYS A 555 -19.07 -6.98 -9.94
N ARG A 556 -18.55 -8.19 -9.68
CA ARG A 556 -18.65 -8.83 -8.36
C ARG A 556 -17.99 -8.00 -7.26
N TYR A 557 -16.84 -7.39 -7.56
CA TYR A 557 -16.09 -6.55 -6.64
C TYR A 557 -16.45 -5.06 -6.70
N GLY A 558 -17.45 -4.67 -7.51
CA GLY A 558 -17.91 -3.28 -7.62
C GLY A 558 -16.92 -2.33 -8.29
N LEU A 559 -16.03 -2.82 -9.14
CA LEU A 559 -15.09 -2.00 -9.91
C LEU A 559 -15.80 -1.20 -11.02
N ASP A 560 -16.94 -1.68 -11.51
CA ASP A 560 -17.79 -1.01 -12.49
C ASP A 560 -18.31 0.36 -12.01
N GLU A 561 -18.38 0.58 -10.70
CA GLU A 561 -18.75 1.85 -10.09
C GLU A 561 -17.54 2.72 -9.70
N LYS A 562 -16.31 2.29 -10.04
CA LYS A 562 -15.06 2.91 -9.59
C LYS A 562 -14.15 3.28 -10.75
N GLY A 563 -13.13 4.10 -10.46
CA GLY A 563 -12.09 4.46 -11.40
C GLY A 563 -11.31 3.22 -11.87
N MET A 564 -11.24 2.99 -13.18
CA MET A 564 -10.49 1.87 -13.76
C MET A 564 -9.47 2.32 -14.82
N ILE A 565 -8.48 1.48 -15.09
CA ILE A 565 -7.65 1.59 -16.30
C ILE A 565 -7.83 0.32 -17.15
N PHE A 566 -8.09 0.50 -18.44
CA PHE A 566 -8.13 -0.56 -19.44
C PHE A 566 -6.77 -0.63 -20.15
N TYR A 567 -6.05 -1.72 -19.93
CA TYR A 567 -4.80 -2.05 -20.59
C TYR A 567 -5.08 -2.96 -21.78
N GLN A 568 -5.11 -2.36 -22.96
CA GLN A 568 -5.14 -3.08 -24.22
C GLN A 568 -3.74 -3.26 -24.82
N GLY A 569 -3.62 -4.24 -25.71
CA GLY A 569 -2.65 -4.17 -26.80
C GLY A 569 -2.82 -2.92 -27.68
N VAL A 570 -2.24 -2.91 -28.88
CA VAL A 570 -2.12 -1.68 -29.68
C VAL A 570 -3.47 -1.00 -30.02
N ASN A 571 -4.53 -1.77 -30.28
CA ASN A 571 -5.82 -1.23 -30.73
C ASN A 571 -7.01 -2.19 -30.51
N MET A 572 -7.08 -2.85 -29.35
CA MET A 572 -8.11 -3.87 -29.12
C MET A 572 -9.53 -3.30 -29.06
N VAL A 573 -9.75 -2.13 -28.47
CA VAL A 573 -11.09 -1.52 -28.41
C VAL A 573 -11.59 -1.19 -29.82
N GLU A 574 -10.73 -0.62 -30.67
CA GLU A 574 -11.07 -0.38 -32.09
C GLU A 574 -11.45 -1.69 -32.80
N ARG A 575 -10.67 -2.77 -32.62
CA ARG A 575 -10.98 -4.07 -33.23
C ARG A 575 -12.29 -4.65 -32.70
N MET A 576 -12.55 -4.52 -31.40
CA MET A 576 -13.81 -4.91 -30.76
C MET A 576 -15.00 -4.22 -31.43
N ALA A 577 -14.86 -2.95 -31.79
CA ALA A 577 -15.91 -2.15 -32.41
C ALA A 577 -16.05 -2.38 -33.93
N THR A 578 -14.97 -2.70 -34.64
CA THR A 578 -14.93 -2.65 -36.12
C THR A 578 -14.86 -4.01 -36.80
N TYR A 579 -14.38 -5.05 -36.12
CA TYR A 579 -14.27 -6.38 -36.75
C TYR A 579 -15.63 -7.05 -36.81
N ASP A 580 -15.97 -7.57 -38.00
CA ASP A 580 -17.14 -8.43 -38.18
C ASP A 580 -16.85 -9.83 -37.64
N SER A 581 -16.94 -9.97 -36.32
CA SER A 581 -16.69 -11.21 -35.61
C SER A 581 -17.56 -11.28 -34.35
N PRO A 582 -18.28 -12.40 -34.12
CA PRO A 582 -19.09 -12.57 -32.92
C PRO A 582 -18.30 -12.42 -31.62
N ILE A 583 -17.02 -12.83 -31.59
CA ILE A 583 -16.16 -12.73 -30.40
C ILE A 583 -15.87 -11.26 -30.07
N PHE A 584 -15.38 -10.49 -31.04
CA PHE A 584 -15.04 -9.08 -30.87
C PHE A 584 -16.28 -8.25 -30.50
N GLN A 585 -17.41 -8.49 -31.16
CA GLN A 585 -18.69 -7.85 -30.83
C GLN A 585 -19.18 -8.22 -29.43
N THR A 586 -18.93 -9.45 -28.97
CA THR A 586 -19.27 -9.88 -27.60
C THR A 586 -18.38 -9.20 -26.57
N TRP A 587 -17.06 -9.11 -26.80
CA TRP A 587 -16.16 -8.37 -25.93
C TRP A 587 -16.52 -6.89 -25.87
N HIS A 588 -16.86 -6.27 -27.01
CA HIS A 588 -17.31 -4.88 -27.03
C HIS A 588 -18.55 -4.69 -26.15
N ARG A 589 -19.58 -5.55 -26.28
CA ARG A 589 -20.78 -5.50 -25.44
C ARG A 589 -20.48 -5.75 -23.97
N GLN A 590 -19.61 -6.72 -23.66
CA GLN A 590 -19.21 -7.01 -22.28
C GLN A 590 -18.49 -5.82 -21.65
N LEU A 591 -17.55 -5.18 -22.38
CA LEU A 591 -16.87 -3.96 -21.93
C LEU A 591 -17.88 -2.84 -21.66
N THR A 592 -18.74 -2.54 -22.63
CA THR A 592 -19.65 -1.39 -22.54
C THR A 592 -20.77 -1.57 -21.52
N SER A 593 -21.37 -2.76 -21.44
CA SER A 593 -22.38 -3.07 -20.42
C SER A 593 -21.83 -3.34 -19.02
N THR A 594 -20.50 -3.33 -18.86
CA THR A 594 -19.88 -3.43 -17.54
C THR A 594 -19.50 -2.06 -17.01
N PHE A 595 -18.84 -1.22 -17.81
CA PHE A 595 -18.24 0.01 -17.29
C PHE A 595 -18.89 1.31 -17.79
N PHE A 596 -19.79 1.26 -18.78
CA PHE A 596 -20.27 2.46 -19.49
C PHE A 596 -21.80 2.56 -19.62
N SER A 597 -22.55 1.60 -19.07
CA SER A 597 -24.02 1.65 -18.99
C SER A 597 -24.50 2.72 -18.01
N GLU A 598 -25.67 3.32 -18.30
CA GLU A 598 -26.36 4.28 -17.41
C GLU A 598 -26.84 3.66 -16.09
#